data_AF-A0A9D6AQG0-F1
#
_entry.id   AF-A0A9D6AQG0-F1
#
_cell.length_a   1.000
_cell.length_b   1.000
_cell.length_c   1.000
_cell.angle_alpha   90.00
_cell.angle_beta   90.00
_cell.angle_gamma   90.00
#
_symmetry.space_group_name_H-M   'P 1'
#
loop_
_entity.id
_entity.type
_entity.pdbx_description
1 polymer ?
#
loop_
_entity_poly.entity_id
_entity_poly.type
_entity_poly.pdbx_seq_one_letter_code
_entity_poly.pdbx_strand_id
1 'polypeptide(L)'
;MDQKVLDELKLAFACDLYDTVKAARKKRDEHVFRHTMAEEDGQMVFVGMFPKKDIMEFPDLTEDFVARLHTFNLIGVVTDGKSGLDMFFLGGSNKPFTSLEGAPELAKCLIDDPTVAFLDMYFKVRGVMMNVRAMNYDEFLKAVESEVFKNTSFSEMQEAQLLMNALKN
;
A
#
# COMPACT_ATOMS: atom_id res chain seq x y z
N MET A 1 -5.51 -14.77 8.54
CA MET A 1 -6.35 -13.74 7.90
C MET A 1 -7.29 -14.42 6.91
N ASP A 2 -8.54 -13.98 6.86
CA ASP A 2 -9.52 -14.42 5.85
C ASP A 2 -9.08 -13.96 4.45
N GLN A 3 -9.19 -14.83 3.43
CA GLN A 3 -8.76 -14.50 2.06
C GLN A 3 -9.52 -13.31 1.47
N LYS A 4 -10.81 -13.16 1.81
CA LYS A 4 -11.61 -12.02 1.36
C LYS A 4 -11.11 -10.72 1.97
N VAL A 5 -10.69 -10.74 3.24
CA VAL A 5 -10.06 -9.58 3.90
C VAL A 5 -8.74 -9.23 3.21
N LEU A 6 -7.93 -10.23 2.87
CA LEU A 6 -6.68 -10.02 2.14
C LEU A 6 -6.92 -9.34 0.79
N ASP A 7 -7.87 -9.87 0.01
CA ASP A 7 -8.16 -9.39 -1.34
C ASP A 7 -8.71 -7.96 -1.31
N GLU A 8 -9.64 -7.66 -0.41
CA GLU A 8 -10.18 -6.30 -0.22
C GLU A 8 -9.12 -5.31 0.27
N LEU A 9 -8.26 -5.72 1.21
CA LEU A 9 -7.19 -4.88 1.71
C LEU A 9 -6.17 -4.56 0.61
N LYS A 10 -5.78 -5.56 -0.19
CA LYS A 10 -4.89 -5.37 -1.34
C LYS A 10 -5.52 -4.50 -2.41
N LEU A 11 -6.82 -4.66 -2.67
CA LEU A 11 -7.53 -3.87 -3.66
C LEU A 11 -7.63 -2.40 -3.20
N ALA A 12 -8.01 -2.14 -1.95
CA ALA A 12 -8.07 -0.80 -1.40
C ALA A 12 -6.71 -0.11 -1.46
N PHE A 13 -5.65 -0.80 -1.04
CA PHE A 13 -4.28 -0.31 -1.14
C PHE A 13 -3.83 -0.07 -2.59
N ALA A 14 -4.18 -0.96 -3.51
CA ALA A 14 -3.86 -0.80 -4.92
C ALA A 14 -4.63 0.37 -5.56
N CYS A 15 -5.86 0.67 -5.12
CA CYS A 15 -6.60 1.85 -5.58
C CYS A 15 -5.85 3.15 -5.23
N ASP A 16 -5.39 3.27 -3.99
CA ASP A 16 -4.61 4.42 -3.52
C ASP A 16 -3.28 4.56 -4.28
N LEU A 17 -2.53 3.47 -4.42
CA LEU A 17 -1.30 3.44 -5.20
C LEU A 17 -1.52 3.79 -6.68
N TYR A 18 -2.61 3.32 -7.27
CA TYR A 18 -2.87 3.50 -8.71
C TYR A 18 -3.12 4.96 -9.09
N ASP A 19 -3.58 5.81 -8.15
CA ASP A 19 -3.65 7.25 -8.38
C ASP A 19 -2.28 7.86 -8.63
N THR A 20 -1.26 7.37 -7.93
CA THR A 20 0.14 7.77 -8.17
C THR A 20 0.66 7.23 -9.50
N VAL A 21 0.30 5.98 -9.86
CA VAL A 21 0.63 5.41 -11.17
C VAL A 21 0.02 6.23 -12.31
N LYS A 22 -1.23 6.68 -12.17
CA LYS A 22 -1.89 7.56 -13.16
C LYS A 22 -1.19 8.90 -13.27
N ALA A 23 -0.80 9.51 -12.14
CA ALA A 23 -0.05 10.76 -12.14
C ALA A 23 1.32 10.60 -12.83
N ALA A 24 2.02 9.50 -12.56
CA ALA A 24 3.31 9.15 -13.14
C ALA A 24 3.28 9.07 -14.67
N ARG A 25 2.16 8.66 -15.31
CA ARG A 25 2.01 8.63 -16.78
C ARG A 25 2.28 9.98 -17.45
N LYS A 26 2.03 11.08 -16.75
CA LYS A 26 2.22 12.44 -17.27
C LYS A 26 3.67 12.89 -17.20
N LYS A 27 4.52 12.17 -16.47
CA LYS A 27 5.91 12.51 -16.22
C LYS A 27 6.84 11.50 -16.90
N ARG A 28 7.17 11.78 -18.16
CA ARG A 28 7.92 10.85 -19.03
C ARG A 28 9.39 10.67 -18.65
N ASP A 29 9.96 11.63 -17.93
CA ASP A 29 11.38 11.67 -17.59
C ASP A 29 11.69 11.13 -16.17
N GLU A 30 10.66 10.84 -15.37
CA GLU A 30 10.82 10.23 -14.06
C GLU A 30 10.81 8.69 -14.19
N HIS A 31 11.80 8.03 -13.58
CA HIS A 31 11.91 6.57 -13.57
C HIS A 31 11.52 5.93 -12.23
N VAL A 32 11.53 6.74 -11.18
CA VAL A 32 11.18 6.36 -9.81
C VAL A 32 9.99 7.19 -9.38
N PHE A 33 8.98 6.53 -8.81
CA PHE A 33 7.79 7.20 -8.29
C PHE A 33 7.59 6.85 -6.84
N ARG A 34 7.20 7.82 -6.03
CA ARG A 34 6.92 7.65 -4.61
C ARG A 34 5.46 7.98 -4.32
N HIS A 35 4.78 7.07 -3.65
CA HIS A 35 3.48 7.29 -3.06
C HIS A 35 3.65 7.38 -1.53
N THR A 36 3.53 8.57 -0.96
CA THR A 36 3.60 8.77 0.49
C THR A 36 2.23 8.52 1.11
N MET A 37 2.16 7.58 2.05
CA MET A 37 0.92 7.19 2.74
C MET A 37 0.76 7.88 4.10
N ALA A 38 1.87 8.10 4.81
CA ALA A 38 1.89 8.78 6.10
C ALA A 38 3.19 9.56 6.31
N GLU A 39 3.06 10.69 7.00
CA GLU A 39 4.18 11.44 7.56
C GLU A 39 3.71 12.02 8.91
N GLU A 40 4.09 11.38 10.01
CA GLU A 40 3.68 11.75 11.38
C GLU A 40 4.90 11.66 12.32
N ASP A 41 5.13 12.69 13.13
CA ASP A 41 6.21 12.73 14.15
C ASP A 41 7.62 12.34 13.63
N GLY A 42 7.90 12.67 12.36
CA GLY A 42 9.16 12.34 11.69
C GLY A 42 9.23 10.92 11.12
N GLN A 43 8.25 10.06 11.42
CA GLN A 43 8.07 8.77 10.77
C GLN A 43 7.42 8.97 9.40
N MET A 44 7.94 8.27 8.41
CA MET A 44 7.43 8.33 7.04
C MET A 44 7.14 6.92 6.54
N VAL A 45 5.94 6.74 5.98
CA VAL A 45 5.51 5.51 5.34
C VAL A 45 5.23 5.80 3.87
N PHE A 46 5.95 5.14 2.99
CA PHE A 46 5.77 5.34 1.55
C PHE A 46 6.02 4.07 0.77
N VAL A 47 5.52 4.04 -0.46
CA VAL A 47 5.81 3.01 -1.45
C VAL A 47 6.58 3.64 -2.58
N GLY A 48 7.75 3.10 -2.87
CA GLY A 48 8.54 3.45 -4.05
C GLY A 48 8.35 2.44 -5.17
N MET A 49 8.19 2.94 -6.38
CA MET A 49 8.23 2.18 -7.62
C MET A 49 9.62 2.35 -8.22
N PHE A 50 10.41 1.29 -8.22
CA PHE A 50 11.80 1.33 -8.66
C PHE A 50 12.06 0.34 -9.80
N PRO A 51 12.79 0.76 -10.85
CA PRO A 51 13.46 -0.16 -11.75
C PRO A 51 14.45 -1.05 -10.99
N LYS A 52 14.64 -2.29 -11.43
CA LYS A 52 15.62 -3.23 -10.84
C LYS A 52 17.01 -2.61 -10.72
N LYS A 53 17.46 -1.95 -11.78
CA LYS A 53 18.79 -1.32 -11.85
C LYS A 53 19.04 -0.35 -10.68
N ASP A 54 18.03 0.43 -10.31
CA ASP A 54 18.14 1.45 -9.27
C ASP A 54 18.14 0.79 -7.87
N ILE A 55 17.38 -0.32 -7.69
CA ILE A 55 17.44 -1.11 -6.47
C ILE A 55 18.82 -1.75 -6.30
N MET A 56 19.43 -2.26 -7.37
CA MET A 56 20.74 -2.93 -7.31
C MET A 56 21.88 -2.03 -6.81
N GLU A 57 21.67 -0.71 -6.75
CA GLU A 57 22.61 0.26 -6.18
C GLU A 57 22.50 0.37 -4.65
N PHE A 58 21.47 -0.24 -4.04
CA PHE A 58 21.29 -0.21 -2.59
C PHE A 58 22.36 -1.07 -1.89
N PRO A 59 22.92 -0.61 -0.77
CA PRO A 59 23.88 -1.39 0.00
C PRO A 59 23.22 -2.62 0.63
N ASP A 60 24.02 -3.66 0.91
CA ASP A 60 23.66 -4.80 1.75
C ASP A 60 22.43 -5.61 1.30
N LEU A 61 22.14 -5.64 -0.01
CA LEU A 61 21.09 -6.52 -0.56
C LEU A 61 21.48 -7.99 -0.44
N THR A 62 20.56 -8.81 0.07
CA THR A 62 20.73 -10.26 0.11
C THR A 62 20.48 -10.88 -1.26
N GLU A 63 21.13 -12.02 -1.54
CA GLU A 63 20.92 -12.76 -2.79
C GLU A 63 19.46 -13.17 -2.97
N ASP A 64 18.81 -13.61 -1.89
CA ASP A 64 17.39 -13.97 -1.87
C ASP A 64 16.49 -12.80 -2.24
N PHE A 65 16.83 -11.58 -1.81
CA PHE A 65 16.09 -10.39 -2.18
C PHE A 65 16.25 -10.06 -3.67
N VAL A 66 17.49 -10.07 -4.17
CA VAL A 66 17.82 -9.80 -5.57
C VAL A 66 17.16 -10.80 -6.52
N ALA A 67 17.09 -12.08 -6.12
CA ALA A 67 16.45 -13.14 -6.88
C ALA A 67 14.95 -12.91 -7.09
N ARG A 68 14.29 -12.18 -6.19
CA ARG A 68 12.85 -11.86 -6.27
C ARG A 68 12.55 -10.62 -7.13
N LEU A 69 13.56 -9.82 -7.47
CA LEU A 69 13.36 -8.56 -8.20
C LEU A 69 12.99 -8.79 -9.67
N HIS A 70 11.89 -8.16 -10.08
CA HIS A 70 11.44 -7.99 -11.45
C HIS A 70 12.05 -6.74 -12.10
N THR A 71 11.72 -6.45 -13.36
CA THR A 71 12.17 -5.22 -14.03
C THR A 71 11.71 -3.95 -13.30
N PHE A 72 10.46 -3.92 -12.83
CA PHE A 72 9.87 -2.84 -12.04
C PHE A 72 9.32 -3.42 -10.74
N ASN A 73 9.62 -2.77 -9.62
CA ASN A 73 9.38 -3.32 -8.28
C ASN A 73 8.68 -2.29 -7.39
N LEU A 74 7.81 -2.76 -6.51
CA LEU A 74 7.18 -1.99 -5.45
C LEU A 74 7.90 -2.29 -4.13
N ILE A 75 8.49 -1.25 -3.55
CA ILE A 75 9.19 -1.31 -2.27
C ILE A 75 8.44 -0.45 -1.27
N GLY A 76 7.85 -1.08 -0.27
CA GLY A 76 7.29 -0.38 0.89
C GLY A 76 8.41 -0.01 1.84
N VAL A 77 8.39 1.23 2.34
CA VAL A 77 9.40 1.75 3.26
C VAL A 77 8.69 2.36 4.46
N VAL A 78 9.11 1.96 5.64
CA VAL A 78 8.70 2.56 6.92
C VAL A 78 9.96 3.08 7.60
N THR A 79 9.94 4.35 7.98
CA THR A 79 11.06 4.98 8.69
C THR A 79 10.64 5.41 10.09
N ASP A 80 11.54 5.27 11.05
CA ASP A 80 11.31 5.69 12.44
C ASP A 80 11.67 7.17 12.70
N GLY A 81 12.05 7.91 11.65
CA GLY A 81 12.46 9.31 11.71
C GLY A 81 13.86 9.56 12.29
N LYS A 82 14.61 8.50 12.62
CA LYS A 82 15.96 8.60 13.20
C LYS A 82 16.99 7.82 12.40
N SER A 83 16.88 6.50 12.39
CA SER A 83 17.90 5.60 11.84
C SER A 83 17.35 4.26 11.37
N GLY A 84 16.20 3.84 11.87
CA GLY A 84 15.53 2.61 11.46
C GLY A 84 14.77 2.81 10.16
N LEU A 85 15.05 1.94 9.20
CA LEU A 85 14.36 1.87 7.92
C LEU A 85 14.02 0.40 7.65
N ASP A 86 12.72 0.10 7.60
CA ASP A 86 12.21 -1.21 7.23
C ASP A 86 11.77 -1.19 5.76
N MET A 87 12.32 -2.11 4.96
CA MET A 87 11.95 -2.28 3.55
C MET A 87 11.18 -3.56 3.32
N PHE A 88 10.11 -3.45 2.53
CA PHE A 88 9.23 -4.56 2.18
C PHE A 88 9.18 -4.70 0.67
N PHE A 89 9.56 -5.86 0.16
CA PHE A 89 9.31 -6.19 -1.25
C PHE A 89 7.83 -6.53 -1.44
N LEU A 90 7.04 -5.54 -1.84
CA LEU A 90 5.59 -5.64 -1.97
C LEU A 90 5.18 -6.36 -3.24
N GLY A 91 5.98 -6.33 -4.29
CA GLY A 91 5.65 -6.96 -5.56
C GLY A 91 6.48 -6.44 -6.73
N GLY A 92 6.25 -7.00 -7.92
CA GLY A 92 6.97 -6.59 -9.12
C GLY A 92 6.29 -7.00 -10.42
N SER A 93 6.71 -6.37 -11.51
CA SER A 93 6.27 -6.65 -12.87
C SER A 93 7.41 -6.45 -13.86
N ASN A 94 7.40 -7.22 -14.94
CA ASN A 94 8.33 -7.02 -16.05
C ASN A 94 7.89 -5.90 -17.00
N LYS A 95 6.67 -5.36 -16.82
CA LYS A 95 6.16 -4.18 -17.53
C LYS A 95 6.10 -2.99 -16.57
N PRO A 96 6.26 -1.74 -17.07
CA PRO A 96 6.11 -0.55 -16.22
C PRO A 96 4.73 -0.52 -15.56
N PHE A 97 4.65 -0.14 -14.28
CA PHE A 97 3.34 -0.01 -13.60
C PHE A 97 2.42 1.01 -14.30
N THR A 98 3.00 2.00 -14.98
CA THR A 98 2.26 2.97 -15.80
C THR A 98 1.48 2.34 -16.95
N SER A 99 1.80 1.11 -17.37
CA SER A 99 1.06 0.38 -18.41
C SER A 99 -0.16 -0.39 -17.89
N LEU A 100 -0.38 -0.50 -16.58
CA LEU A 100 -1.52 -1.24 -16.01
C LEU A 100 -2.84 -0.52 -16.27
N GLU A 101 -3.92 -1.21 -16.57
CA GLU A 101 -5.19 -0.55 -16.93
C GLU A 101 -6.01 -0.12 -15.71
N GLY A 102 -5.78 -0.74 -14.54
CA GLY A 102 -6.49 -0.42 -13.32
C GLY A 102 -5.86 -0.96 -12.04
N ALA A 103 -6.37 -0.48 -10.91
CA ALA A 103 -6.02 -0.96 -9.57
C ALA A 103 -6.15 -2.49 -9.38
N PRO A 104 -7.14 -3.19 -9.97
CA PRO A 104 -7.21 -4.65 -9.85
C PRO A 104 -5.99 -5.39 -10.46
N GLU A 105 -5.36 -4.84 -11.49
CA GLU A 105 -4.14 -5.43 -12.05
C GLU A 105 -2.95 -5.19 -11.13
N LEU A 106 -2.86 -4.00 -10.53
CA LEU A 106 -1.83 -3.67 -9.56
C LEU A 106 -1.95 -4.55 -8.31
N ALA A 107 -3.17 -4.81 -7.83
CA ALA A 107 -3.43 -5.69 -6.69
C ALA A 107 -2.91 -7.12 -6.92
N LYS A 108 -2.98 -7.63 -8.15
CA LYS A 108 -2.43 -8.95 -8.53
C LYS A 108 -0.90 -9.00 -8.50
N CYS A 109 -0.23 -7.86 -8.64
CA CYS A 109 1.23 -7.79 -8.54
C CYS A 109 1.73 -7.82 -7.08
N LEU A 110 0.85 -7.53 -6.11
CA LEU A 110 1.21 -7.48 -4.70
C LEU A 110 1.36 -8.90 -4.11
N ILE A 111 2.37 -9.08 -3.28
CA ILE A 111 2.68 -10.31 -2.55
C ILE A 111 2.05 -10.20 -1.17
N ASP A 112 1.33 -11.25 -0.77
CA ASP A 112 0.44 -11.21 0.39
C ASP A 112 1.17 -10.88 1.70
N ASP A 113 2.08 -11.76 2.17
CA ASP A 113 2.72 -11.60 3.48
C ASP A 113 3.49 -10.27 3.63
N PRO A 114 4.34 -9.83 2.67
CA PRO A 114 5.02 -8.55 2.75
C PRO A 114 4.05 -7.37 2.75
N THR A 115 2.98 -7.43 1.95
CA THR A 115 1.97 -6.36 1.89
C THR A 115 1.23 -6.23 3.21
N VAL A 116 0.82 -7.35 3.80
CA VAL A 116 0.14 -7.36 5.10
C VAL A 116 1.07 -6.84 6.21
N ALA A 117 2.34 -7.25 6.21
CA ALA A 117 3.32 -6.75 7.18
C ALA A 117 3.54 -5.24 7.06
N PHE A 118 3.68 -4.74 5.83
CA PHE A 118 3.83 -3.31 5.56
C PHE A 118 2.59 -2.50 6.01
N LEU A 119 1.39 -2.98 5.67
CA LEU A 119 0.14 -2.30 6.06
C LEU A 119 -0.10 -2.33 7.58
N ASP A 120 0.28 -3.40 8.26
CA ASP A 120 0.24 -3.48 9.72
C ASP A 120 1.13 -2.40 10.37
N MET A 121 2.33 -2.16 9.82
CA MET A 121 3.18 -1.05 10.28
C MET A 121 2.59 0.32 9.95
N TYR A 122 2.05 0.50 8.74
CA TYR A 122 1.36 1.73 8.36
C TYR A 122 0.23 2.07 9.34
N PHE A 123 -0.64 1.12 9.67
CA PHE A 123 -1.73 1.35 10.62
C PHE A 123 -1.23 1.68 12.02
N LYS A 124 -0.15 1.03 12.48
CA LYS A 124 0.50 1.37 13.76
C LYS A 124 1.02 2.80 13.79
N VAL A 125 1.66 3.26 12.72
CA VAL A 125 2.14 4.65 12.60
C VAL A 125 0.96 5.62 12.69
N ARG A 126 -0.17 5.31 12.03
CA ARG A 126 -1.40 6.12 12.09
C ARG A 126 -2.18 6.00 13.41
N GLY A 127 -1.65 5.29 14.42
CA GLY A 127 -2.34 5.06 15.69
C GLY A 127 -3.58 4.17 15.60
N VAL A 128 -3.78 3.48 14.48
CA VAL A 128 -4.94 2.60 14.24
C VAL A 128 -4.68 1.24 14.89
N MET A 129 -5.42 0.93 15.95
CA MET A 129 -5.34 -0.36 16.65
C MET A 129 -6.15 -1.44 15.93
N MET A 130 -5.66 -1.91 14.78
CA MET A 130 -6.22 -3.04 14.04
C MET A 130 -5.22 -4.19 13.95
N ASN A 131 -5.59 -5.37 14.43
CA ASN A 131 -4.80 -6.58 14.20
C ASN A 131 -5.26 -7.28 12.90
N VAL A 132 -4.82 -6.75 11.76
CA VAL A 132 -5.21 -7.24 10.43
C VAL A 132 -4.91 -8.73 10.21
N ARG A 133 -3.91 -9.29 10.88
CA ARG A 133 -3.52 -10.71 10.71
C ARG A 133 -4.54 -11.70 11.27
N ALA A 134 -5.27 -11.30 12.30
CA ALA A 134 -6.19 -12.17 13.04
C ALA A 134 -7.68 -11.88 12.78
N MET A 135 -8.00 -10.81 12.05
CA MET A 135 -9.39 -10.42 11.80
C MET A 135 -10.10 -11.31 10.78
N ASN A 136 -11.38 -11.56 11.03
CA ASN A 136 -12.32 -12.04 10.00
C ASN A 136 -12.96 -10.86 9.24
N TYR A 137 -13.74 -11.16 8.21
CA TYR A 137 -14.33 -10.16 7.33
C TYR A 137 -15.29 -9.19 8.04
N ASP A 138 -16.12 -9.68 8.95
CA ASP A 138 -17.08 -8.84 9.67
C ASP A 138 -16.37 -7.92 10.69
N GLU A 139 -15.31 -8.40 11.33
CA GLU A 139 -14.44 -7.60 12.21
C GLU A 139 -13.71 -6.51 11.43
N PHE A 140 -13.21 -6.85 10.24
CA PHE A 140 -12.56 -5.89 9.34
C PHE A 140 -13.52 -4.76 8.95
N LEU A 141 -14.74 -5.08 8.51
CA LEU A 141 -15.73 -4.06 8.15
C LEU A 141 -16.08 -3.14 9.31
N LYS A 142 -16.29 -3.70 10.51
CA LYS A 142 -16.58 -2.90 11.72
C LYS A 142 -15.40 -2.00 12.10
N ALA A 143 -14.17 -2.49 11.94
CA ALA A 143 -12.97 -1.71 12.22
C ALA A 143 -12.83 -0.55 11.23
N VAL A 144 -13.02 -0.80 9.92
CA VAL A 144 -13.01 0.22 8.88
C VAL A 144 -14.11 1.26 9.13
N GLU A 145 -15.35 0.83 9.39
CA GLU A 145 -16.45 1.73 9.74
C GLU A 145 -16.09 2.61 10.94
N SER A 146 -15.60 2.03 12.03
CA SER A 146 -15.19 2.74 13.24
C SER A 146 -14.08 3.78 12.99
N GLU A 147 -13.07 3.44 12.19
CA GLU A 147 -11.96 4.35 11.88
C GLU A 147 -12.36 5.46 10.89
N VAL A 148 -13.22 5.16 9.92
CA VAL A 148 -13.85 6.19 9.07
C VAL A 148 -14.66 7.13 9.94
N PHE A 149 -15.51 6.63 10.84
CA PHE A 149 -16.34 7.47 11.70
C PHE A 149 -15.53 8.35 12.66
N LYS A 150 -14.36 7.91 13.12
CA LYS A 150 -13.49 8.71 14.01
C LYS A 150 -12.74 9.84 13.30
N ASN A 151 -12.42 9.65 12.02
CA ASN A 151 -11.56 10.58 11.26
C ASN A 151 -12.33 11.45 10.25
N THR A 152 -13.65 11.29 10.15
CA THR A 152 -14.49 11.98 9.16
C THR A 152 -15.31 13.08 9.84
N SER A 153 -15.27 14.30 9.31
CA SER A 153 -16.11 15.39 9.81
C SER A 153 -17.59 15.11 9.53
N PHE A 154 -18.51 15.64 10.36
CA PHE A 154 -19.95 15.32 10.31
C PHE A 154 -20.61 15.55 8.92
N SER A 155 -20.03 16.39 8.05
CA SER A 155 -20.50 16.61 6.67
C SER A 155 -20.12 15.50 5.70
N GLU A 156 -19.00 14.81 5.91
CA GLU A 156 -18.47 13.75 5.04
C GLU A 156 -19.04 12.36 5.44
N MET A 157 -19.54 12.21 6.68
CA MET A 157 -20.30 11.03 7.11
C MET A 157 -21.54 10.79 6.23
N GLN A 158 -22.18 11.85 5.72
CA GLN A 158 -23.36 11.73 4.86
C GLN A 158 -23.03 11.10 3.49
N GLU A 159 -21.84 11.37 2.96
CA GLU A 159 -21.34 10.76 1.72
C GLU A 159 -20.85 9.32 1.93
N ALA A 160 -20.15 9.05 3.04
CA ALA A 160 -19.74 7.70 3.41
C ALA A 160 -20.96 6.77 3.63
N GLN A 161 -22.04 7.29 4.23
CA GLN A 161 -23.30 6.55 4.40
C GLN A 161 -23.97 6.22 3.05
N LEU A 162 -23.89 7.13 2.07
CA LEU A 162 -24.42 6.92 0.72
C LEU A 162 -23.60 5.85 -0.05
N LEU A 163 -22.27 5.87 0.09
CA LEU A 163 -21.38 4.87 -0.51
C LEU A 163 -21.57 3.47 0.09
N MET A 164 -21.70 3.37 1.41
CA MET A 164 -21.95 2.11 2.11
C MET A 164 -23.33 1.51 1.78
N ASN A 165 -24.34 2.35 1.51
CA ASN A 165 -25.65 1.89 1.08
C ASN A 165 -25.67 1.45 -0.40
N ALA A 166 -24.79 2.00 -1.25
CA ALA A 166 -24.65 1.58 -2.65
C ALA A 166 -24.00 0.19 -2.80
N LEU A 167 -23.16 -0.22 -1.84
CA LEU A 167 -22.51 -1.54 -1.80
C LEU A 167 -23.40 -2.66 -1.24
N LYS A 168 -24.57 -2.32 -0.67
CA LYS A 168 -25.54 -3.28 -0.09
C LYS A 168 -26.65 -3.70 -1.07
N ASN A 169 -26.68 -3.16 -2.28
CA ASN A 169 -27.59 -3.54 -3.37
C ASN A 169 -26.81 -4.19 -4.51
#